data_AF-A0A498KZQ2-F1
#
_entry.id   AF-A0A498KZQ2-F1
#
_cell.length_a   1.000
_cell.length_b   1.000
_cell.length_c   1.000
_cell.angle_alpha   90.00
_cell.angle_beta   90.00
_cell.angle_gamma   90.00
#
_symmetry.space_group_name_H-M   'P 1'
#
loop_
_entity.id
_entity.type
_entity.pdbx_description
1 polymer ?
#
loop_
_entity_poly.entity_id
_entity_poly.type
_entity_poly.pdbx_seq_one_letter_code
_entity_poly.pdbx_strand_id
1 'polypeptide(L)'
;MDRRQFISSVSALISIPAAGCSSNSSTDSPNSGTTENTEDPEMTTGSSEVSTGIKSQTPAPDANGLIDDTIELPEGENLHADFSVSSPAIIEYDFTVENNIEIDLFVLSLGDFQQYQSGQSFSTIQTVDGSEATGDVEVPRGNYYVVIDHSDRGPISPPGQFEQVSATIDVTISYIN
;
A
#
# COMPACT_ATOMS: atom_id res chain seq x y z
N MET A 1 10.00 59.55 8.94
CA MET A 1 9.50 58.83 10.14
C MET A 1 10.37 57.59 10.30
N ASP A 2 11.29 57.65 11.25
CA ASP A 2 12.12 56.54 11.72
C ASP A 2 11.34 55.55 12.59
N ARG A 3 11.74 54.26 12.55
CA ARG A 3 12.02 53.35 13.70
C ARG A 3 12.17 51.91 13.15
N ARG A 4 13.39 51.43 12.94
CA ARG A 4 14.29 50.72 13.88
C ARG A 4 13.83 49.32 14.26
N GLN A 5 14.70 48.35 13.94
CA GLN A 5 14.70 46.96 14.35
C GLN A 5 14.70 46.78 15.87
N PHE A 6 14.13 45.66 16.35
CA PHE A 6 14.48 45.06 17.63
C PHE A 6 14.47 43.53 17.52
N ILE A 7 15.62 42.95 17.90
CA ILE A 7 15.86 41.53 18.18
C ILE A 7 15.51 41.28 19.66
N SER A 8 14.91 40.13 19.99
CA SER A 8 15.01 39.42 21.29
C SER A 8 14.18 38.13 21.23
N SER A 9 14.83 36.95 21.25
CA SER A 9 15.08 36.07 22.42
C SER A 9 13.91 35.07 22.60
N VAL A 10 14.00 33.82 23.11
CA VAL A 10 14.77 33.18 24.19
C VAL A 10 14.81 31.65 23.92
N SER A 11 15.88 30.98 24.34
CA SER A 11 16.10 29.52 24.30
C SER A 11 15.24 28.72 25.29
N ALA A 12 14.95 27.44 25.00
CA ALA A 12 14.66 26.45 26.04
C ALA A 12 15.17 25.05 25.64
N LEU A 13 15.99 24.47 26.53
CA LEU A 13 16.54 23.12 26.53
C LEU A 13 15.47 22.10 26.95
N ILE A 14 15.42 20.93 26.30
CA ILE A 14 14.86 19.71 26.90
C ILE A 14 15.85 18.56 26.65
N SER A 15 16.57 18.19 27.70
CA SER A 15 17.36 16.97 27.80
C SER A 15 16.47 15.84 28.31
N ILE A 16 16.36 14.75 27.55
CA ILE A 16 15.66 13.53 27.96
C ILE A 16 16.71 12.50 28.40
N PRO A 17 16.68 11.98 29.63
CA PRO A 17 17.49 10.82 29.99
C PRO A 17 16.87 9.55 29.40
N ALA A 18 17.66 8.82 28.60
CA ALA A 18 17.33 7.47 28.17
C ALA A 18 17.49 6.51 29.36
N ALA A 19 16.38 5.96 29.86
CA ALA A 19 16.40 4.82 30.76
C ALA A 19 16.68 3.55 29.95
N GLY A 20 17.89 2.99 30.11
CA GLY A 20 18.23 1.68 29.59
C GLY A 20 17.70 0.58 30.51
N CYS A 21 16.68 -0.16 30.06
CA CYS A 21 16.32 -1.44 30.65
C CYS A 21 17.25 -2.52 30.09
N SER A 22 18.33 -2.80 30.84
CA SER A 22 19.08 -4.04 30.73
C SER A 22 18.32 -5.13 31.47
N SER A 23 18.04 -6.25 30.82
CA SER A 23 17.61 -7.47 31.50
C SER A 23 18.22 -8.66 30.77
N ASN A 24 19.25 -9.22 31.40
CA ASN A 24 19.92 -10.43 30.98
C ASN A 24 19.69 -11.51 32.04
N SER A 25 19.45 -12.74 31.55
CA SER A 25 19.59 -14.04 32.20
C SER A 25 18.84 -14.33 33.51
N SER A 26 18.01 -15.37 33.48
CA SER A 26 18.42 -16.68 34.03
C SER A 26 17.47 -17.79 33.56
N THR A 27 18.09 -18.83 33.01
CA THR A 27 17.57 -20.19 32.88
C THR A 27 17.10 -20.73 34.23
N ASP A 28 15.91 -21.31 34.26
CA ASP A 28 15.67 -22.49 35.09
C ASP A 28 14.54 -23.35 34.49
N SER A 29 14.80 -24.64 34.37
CA SER A 29 13.84 -25.71 34.12
C SER A 29 14.14 -26.77 35.15
N PRO A 30 13.14 -27.40 35.76
CA PRO A 30 12.79 -28.73 35.25
C PRO A 30 11.30 -29.12 35.35
N ASN A 31 10.84 -29.71 34.25
CA ASN A 31 10.07 -30.94 34.08
C ASN A 31 9.22 -31.50 35.28
N SER A 32 7.93 -31.74 35.03
CA SER A 32 7.34 -33.11 35.06
C SER A 32 5.82 -33.08 34.86
N GLY A 33 5.32 -33.94 33.96
CA GLY A 33 4.16 -34.77 34.27
C GLY A 33 2.92 -34.66 33.38
N THR A 34 2.75 -35.73 32.59
CA THR A 34 1.50 -36.51 32.43
C THR A 34 0.69 -36.34 31.14
N THR A 35 0.27 -37.52 30.69
CA THR A 35 -0.29 -38.06 29.45
C THR A 35 -1.75 -37.71 29.10
N GLU A 36 -2.04 -37.94 27.81
CA GLU A 36 -3.20 -38.69 27.24
C GLU A 36 -4.32 -37.95 26.47
N ASN A 37 -4.73 -38.65 25.39
CA ASN A 37 -5.87 -38.49 24.45
C ASN A 37 -5.67 -37.48 23.30
N THR A 38 -5.47 -37.92 22.05
CA THR A 38 -6.35 -38.68 21.12
C THR A 38 -7.71 -38.02 20.95
N GLU A 39 -7.93 -37.38 19.80
CA GLU A 39 -9.09 -37.57 18.91
C GLU A 39 -8.95 -36.65 17.67
N ASP A 40 -8.75 -37.29 16.51
CA ASP A 40 -9.11 -36.76 15.19
C ASP A 40 -10.60 -36.40 15.15
N PRO A 41 -11.00 -35.46 14.29
CA PRO A 41 -12.03 -35.87 13.34
C PRO A 41 -11.73 -35.48 11.88
N GLU A 42 -12.04 -36.47 11.04
CA GLU A 42 -12.16 -36.45 9.59
C GLU A 42 -13.04 -35.33 9.01
N MET A 43 -12.63 -34.92 7.80
CA MET A 43 -13.42 -34.55 6.61
C MET A 43 -14.73 -33.76 6.77
N THR A 44 -14.78 -32.60 6.11
CA THR A 44 -15.90 -32.31 5.19
C THR A 44 -15.42 -31.43 4.04
N THR A 45 -15.43 -32.04 2.86
CA THR A 45 -15.34 -31.43 1.53
C THR A 45 -16.61 -30.63 1.26
N GLY A 46 -16.46 -29.36 0.90
CA GLY A 46 -17.56 -28.49 0.50
C GLY A 46 -17.07 -27.50 -0.55
N SER A 47 -16.80 -27.99 -1.76
CA SER A 47 -16.68 -27.15 -2.94
C SER A 47 -18.04 -26.52 -3.22
N SER A 48 -18.17 -25.24 -2.87
CA SER A 48 -19.21 -24.39 -3.44
C SER A 48 -18.55 -23.58 -4.55
N GLU A 49 -18.71 -24.07 -5.78
CA GLU A 49 -18.51 -23.29 -6.99
C GLU A 49 -19.55 -22.17 -7.00
N VAL A 50 -19.15 -20.95 -6.64
CA VAL A 50 -19.89 -19.75 -7.01
C VAL A 50 -19.24 -19.20 -8.26
N SER A 51 -19.76 -19.66 -9.40
CA SER A 51 -19.54 -19.06 -10.71
C SER A 51 -20.33 -17.76 -10.77
N THR A 52 -19.62 -16.64 -10.78
CA THR A 52 -20.15 -15.35 -11.22
C THR A 52 -19.08 -14.72 -12.12
N GLY A 53 -19.25 -14.84 -13.44
CA GLY A 53 -18.58 -13.94 -14.39
C GLY A 53 -19.02 -12.50 -14.07
N ILE A 54 -18.27 -11.44 -14.36
CA ILE A 54 -17.44 -11.02 -15.50
C ILE A 54 -16.69 -9.77 -14.94
N LYS A 55 -15.44 -9.40 -15.23
CA LYS A 55 -14.70 -9.33 -16.49
C LYS A 55 -13.20 -9.39 -16.18
N SER A 56 -12.50 -10.42 -16.62
CA SER A 56 -11.09 -10.25 -16.96
C SER A 56 -11.05 -9.34 -18.18
N GLN A 57 -10.71 -8.06 -18.01
CA GLN A 57 -10.14 -7.31 -19.11
C GLN A 57 -8.81 -7.97 -19.40
N THR A 58 -8.79 -8.89 -20.37
CA THR A 58 -7.54 -9.42 -20.90
C THR A 58 -6.71 -8.20 -21.32
N PRO A 59 -5.51 -8.00 -20.73
CA PRO A 59 -4.63 -6.92 -21.15
C PRO A 59 -4.51 -6.95 -22.67
N ALA A 60 -4.46 -5.77 -23.31
CA ALA A 60 -4.27 -5.71 -24.76
C ALA A 60 -3.07 -6.60 -25.15
N PRO A 61 -3.10 -7.30 -26.31
CA PRO A 61 -2.10 -8.31 -26.66
C PRO A 61 -0.65 -7.79 -26.77
N ASP A 62 -0.45 -6.46 -26.75
CA ASP A 62 0.85 -5.78 -26.74
C ASP A 62 1.15 -5.05 -25.42
N ALA A 63 0.32 -5.25 -24.39
CA ALA A 63 0.47 -4.64 -23.08
C ALA A 63 1.47 -5.43 -22.22
N ASN A 64 2.36 -4.70 -21.55
CA ASN A 64 3.26 -5.25 -20.55
C ASN A 64 2.55 -5.21 -19.19
N GLY A 65 2.16 -6.38 -18.67
CA GLY A 65 1.54 -6.51 -17.36
C GLY A 65 2.49 -6.10 -16.23
N LEU A 66 2.01 -5.24 -15.34
CA LEU A 66 2.69 -4.81 -14.11
C LEU A 66 2.13 -5.56 -12.89
N ILE A 67 0.81 -5.59 -12.78
CA ILE A 67 0.06 -6.28 -11.74
C ILE A 67 -1.14 -6.95 -12.43
N ASP A 68 -1.41 -8.21 -12.13
CA ASP A 68 -2.60 -8.94 -12.61
C ASP A 68 -2.89 -10.04 -11.58
N ASP A 69 -3.51 -9.64 -10.46
CA ASP A 69 -3.69 -10.51 -9.30
C ASP A 69 -4.84 -10.06 -8.40
N THR A 70 -5.29 -10.97 -7.53
CA THR A 70 -6.14 -10.64 -6.39
C THR A 70 -5.26 -10.54 -5.14
N ILE A 71 -5.13 -9.33 -4.60
CA ILE A 71 -4.24 -9.03 -3.47
C ILE A 71 -5.03 -8.73 -2.20
N GLU A 72 -4.52 -9.20 -1.05
CA GLU A 72 -4.97 -8.73 0.26
C GLU A 72 -3.97 -7.66 0.75
N LEU A 73 -4.45 -6.43 0.95
CA LEU A 73 -3.66 -5.28 1.37
C LEU A 73 -4.12 -4.79 2.76
N PRO A 74 -3.34 -5.02 3.82
CA PRO A 74 -3.68 -4.56 5.17
C PRO A 74 -3.82 -3.03 5.27
N GLU A 75 -4.59 -2.55 6.25
CA GLU A 75 -4.65 -1.12 6.58
C GLU A 75 -3.26 -0.58 6.97
N GLY A 76 -2.89 0.57 6.42
CA GLY A 76 -1.59 1.21 6.64
C GLY A 76 -0.49 0.74 5.70
N GLU A 77 -0.76 -0.23 4.83
CA GLU A 77 0.20 -0.80 3.89
C GLU A 77 -0.02 -0.28 2.46
N ASN A 78 0.98 -0.53 1.61
CA ASN A 78 0.94 -0.22 0.18
C ASN A 78 1.65 -1.31 -0.62
N LEU A 79 1.23 -1.47 -1.87
CA LEU A 79 1.90 -2.27 -2.89
C LEU A 79 2.37 -1.36 -4.02
N HIS A 80 3.50 -1.65 -4.64
CA HIS A 80 3.97 -0.90 -5.80
C HIS A 80 4.67 -1.78 -6.82
N ALA A 81 4.63 -1.35 -8.08
CA ALA A 81 5.37 -1.93 -9.19
C ALA A 81 6.15 -0.84 -9.93
N ASP A 82 7.41 -1.09 -10.27
CA ASP A 82 8.25 -0.20 -11.04
C ASP A 82 8.29 -0.59 -12.52
N PHE A 83 8.45 0.42 -13.38
CA PHE A 83 8.61 0.20 -14.82
C PHE A 83 9.33 1.37 -15.50
N SER A 84 9.90 1.08 -16.67
CA SER A 84 10.66 2.04 -17.47
C SER A 84 10.17 2.02 -18.91
N VAL A 85 9.89 3.19 -19.47
CA VAL A 85 9.42 3.33 -20.85
C VAL A 85 10.41 4.16 -21.67
N SER A 86 10.77 3.67 -22.86
CA SER A 86 11.74 4.33 -23.75
C SER A 86 11.14 5.36 -24.72
N SER A 87 9.82 5.29 -24.91
CA SER A 87 8.96 6.23 -25.64
C SER A 87 7.77 6.62 -24.74
N PRO A 88 6.96 7.64 -25.11
CA PRO A 88 5.66 7.81 -24.47
C PRO A 88 4.88 6.49 -24.44
N ALA A 89 4.16 6.26 -23.36
CA ALA A 89 3.39 5.04 -23.12
C ALA A 89 2.07 5.37 -22.44
N ILE A 90 1.09 4.50 -22.60
CA ILE A 90 -0.19 4.57 -21.89
C ILE A 90 -0.18 3.50 -20.81
N ILE A 91 -0.50 3.88 -19.59
CA ILE A 91 -0.74 2.97 -18.47
C ILE A 91 -2.25 2.74 -18.43
N GLU A 92 -2.66 1.48 -18.40
CA GLU A 92 -4.05 1.08 -18.22
C GLU A 92 -4.19 0.43 -16.84
N TYR A 93 -5.25 0.79 -16.12
CA TYR A 93 -5.58 0.21 -14.82
C TYR A 93 -7.06 -0.15 -14.75
N ASP A 94 -7.33 -1.27 -14.10
CA ASP A 94 -8.67 -1.71 -13.71
C ASP A 94 -8.55 -2.33 -12.32
N PHE A 95 -9.35 -1.87 -11.36
CA PHE A 95 -9.40 -2.50 -10.05
C PHE A 95 -10.81 -2.47 -9.45
N THR A 96 -11.09 -3.46 -8.61
CA THR A 96 -12.28 -3.53 -7.76
C THR A 96 -11.87 -4.04 -6.38
N VAL A 97 -12.38 -3.39 -5.33
CA VAL A 97 -12.11 -3.72 -3.94
C VAL A 97 -13.36 -4.33 -3.32
N GLU A 98 -13.20 -5.47 -2.67
CA GLU A 98 -14.30 -6.10 -1.93
C GLU A 98 -14.78 -5.22 -0.77
N ASN A 99 -16.06 -5.37 -0.41
CA ASN A 99 -16.70 -4.69 0.72
C ASN A 99 -16.72 -3.15 0.63
N ASN A 100 -16.43 -2.56 -0.54
CA ASN A 100 -16.35 -1.12 -0.77
C ASN A 100 -15.33 -0.41 0.14
N ILE A 101 -14.24 -1.10 0.49
CA ILE A 101 -13.10 -0.44 1.12
C ILE A 101 -12.46 0.47 0.07
N GLU A 102 -12.17 1.71 0.45
CA GLU A 102 -11.54 2.67 -0.45
C GLU A 102 -10.02 2.54 -0.37
N ILE A 103 -9.38 2.61 -1.54
CA ILE A 103 -7.93 2.63 -1.69
C ILE A 103 -7.54 3.78 -2.62
N ASP A 104 -6.26 4.14 -2.60
CA ASP A 104 -5.69 5.08 -3.56
C ASP A 104 -4.81 4.36 -4.58
N LEU A 105 -4.90 4.78 -5.84
CA LEU A 105 -3.95 4.42 -6.89
C LEU A 105 -3.18 5.67 -7.32
N PHE A 106 -1.85 5.60 -7.26
CA PHE A 106 -0.94 6.64 -7.72
C PHE A 106 -0.09 6.18 -8.90
N VAL A 107 0.09 7.06 -9.89
CA VAL A 107 1.18 6.95 -10.87
C VAL A 107 2.20 8.03 -10.57
N LEU A 108 3.43 7.62 -10.26
CA LEU A 108 4.49 8.49 -9.76
C LEU A 108 5.74 8.40 -10.63
N SER A 109 6.45 9.52 -10.76
CA SER A 109 7.84 9.49 -11.22
C SER A 109 8.75 8.87 -10.16
N LEU A 110 9.95 8.39 -10.53
CA LEU A 110 10.95 7.92 -9.55
C LEU A 110 11.22 8.95 -8.42
N GLY A 111 11.28 10.24 -8.75
CA GLY A 111 11.54 11.29 -7.75
C GLY A 111 10.37 11.51 -6.79
N ASP A 112 9.13 11.40 -7.29
CA ASP A 112 7.93 11.50 -6.45
C ASP A 112 7.71 10.25 -5.60
N PHE A 113 8.03 9.07 -6.13
CA PHE A 113 7.98 7.82 -5.37
C PHE A 113 8.95 7.84 -4.17
N GLN A 114 10.15 8.38 -4.33
CA GLN A 114 11.09 8.56 -3.23
C GLN A 114 10.57 9.50 -2.14
N GLN A 115 9.85 10.56 -2.53
CA GLN A 115 9.20 11.49 -1.60
C GLN A 115 8.04 10.80 -0.86
N TYR A 116 7.19 10.05 -1.59
CA TYR A 116 6.12 9.22 -1.04
C TYR A 116 6.66 8.23 0.02
N GLN A 117 7.71 7.46 -0.31
CA GLN A 117 8.33 6.52 0.64
C GLN A 117 8.91 7.20 1.88
N SER A 118 9.35 8.46 1.75
CA SER A 118 9.93 9.25 2.83
C SER A 118 8.87 10.01 3.66
N GLY A 119 7.58 9.87 3.33
CA GLY A 119 6.49 10.63 3.96
C GLY A 119 6.57 12.13 3.71
N GLN A 120 7.26 12.55 2.64
CA GLN A 120 7.33 13.94 2.21
C GLN A 120 6.21 14.23 1.22
N SER A 121 5.90 15.51 1.00
CA SER A 121 4.99 15.91 -0.08
C SER A 121 5.55 15.46 -1.43
N PHE A 122 4.69 15.01 -2.33
CA PHE A 122 5.03 14.55 -3.67
C PHE A 122 3.98 15.02 -4.68
N SER A 123 4.29 14.94 -5.98
CA SER A 123 3.32 15.18 -7.05
C SER A 123 2.90 13.87 -7.70
N THR A 124 1.65 13.81 -8.17
CA THR A 124 1.10 12.65 -8.86
C THR A 124 0.91 12.95 -10.35
N ILE A 125 1.17 11.95 -11.20
CA ILE A 125 0.79 12.00 -12.61
C ILE A 125 -0.69 11.65 -12.74
N GLN A 126 -1.09 10.60 -12.02
CA GLN A 126 -2.46 10.17 -11.85
C GLN A 126 -2.71 9.87 -10.38
N THR A 127 -3.90 10.23 -9.92
CA THR A 127 -4.47 9.80 -8.64
C THR A 127 -5.89 9.32 -8.89
N VAL A 128 -6.23 8.18 -8.31
CA VAL A 128 -7.58 7.63 -8.32
C VAL A 128 -7.90 7.19 -6.91
N ASP A 129 -9.05 7.58 -6.40
CA ASP A 129 -9.57 7.21 -5.08
C ASP A 129 -10.90 6.46 -5.23
N GLY A 130 -11.07 5.39 -4.45
CA GLY A 130 -12.34 4.67 -4.36
C GLY A 130 -12.18 3.16 -4.21
N SER A 131 -13.30 2.46 -4.29
CA SER A 131 -13.34 0.99 -4.23
C SER A 131 -13.43 0.32 -5.60
N GLU A 132 -13.53 1.09 -6.68
CA GLU A 132 -13.51 0.58 -8.05
C GLU A 132 -13.06 1.70 -8.99
N ALA A 133 -12.23 1.37 -9.98
CA ALA A 133 -11.93 2.28 -11.07
C ALA A 133 -11.36 1.56 -12.28
N THR A 134 -11.64 2.11 -13.45
CA THR A 134 -11.00 1.75 -14.71
C THR A 134 -10.58 3.02 -15.42
N GLY A 135 -9.38 3.05 -15.97
CA GLY A 135 -8.91 4.20 -16.74
C GLY A 135 -7.52 4.03 -17.30
N ASP A 136 -7.03 5.13 -17.87
CA ASP A 136 -5.72 5.20 -18.49
C ASP A 136 -5.04 6.55 -18.23
N VAL A 137 -3.70 6.56 -18.34
CA VAL A 137 -2.91 7.80 -18.29
C VAL A 137 -1.67 7.69 -19.18
N GLU A 138 -1.39 8.76 -19.92
CA GLU A 138 -0.18 8.87 -20.73
C GLU A 138 1.01 9.32 -19.88
N VAL A 139 2.13 8.62 -20.02
CA VAL A 139 3.42 8.99 -19.43
C VAL A 139 4.47 9.19 -20.51
N PRO A 140 5.36 10.22 -20.39
CA PRO A 140 6.47 10.37 -21.30
C PRO A 140 7.55 9.28 -21.06
N ARG A 141 8.64 9.34 -21.82
CA ARG A 141 9.82 8.52 -21.54
C ARG A 141 10.34 8.77 -20.11
N GLY A 142 10.50 7.70 -19.31
CA GLY A 142 10.96 7.82 -17.94
C GLY A 142 10.94 6.51 -17.13
N ASN A 143 11.16 6.65 -15.82
CA ASN A 143 11.01 5.58 -14.84
C ASN A 143 9.89 5.96 -13.87
N TYR A 144 8.99 5.01 -13.64
CA TYR A 144 7.73 5.26 -12.98
C TYR A 144 7.41 4.14 -11.99
N TYR A 145 6.51 4.47 -11.09
CA TYR A 145 5.91 3.55 -10.15
C TYR A 145 4.40 3.68 -10.23
N VAL A 146 3.72 2.54 -10.22
CA VAL A 146 2.31 2.50 -9.83
C VAL A 146 2.24 2.03 -8.40
N VAL A 147 1.47 2.73 -7.58
CA VAL A 147 1.31 2.45 -6.15
C VAL A 147 -0.18 2.23 -5.88
N ILE A 148 -0.51 1.12 -5.24
CA ILE A 148 -1.80 0.85 -4.63
C ILE A 148 -1.62 1.08 -3.13
N ASP A 149 -2.29 2.07 -2.59
CA ASP A 149 -2.11 2.54 -1.22
C ASP A 149 -3.39 2.36 -0.42
N HIS A 150 -3.28 1.68 0.71
CA HIS A 150 -4.35 1.53 1.69
C HIS A 150 -3.87 2.11 3.04
N SER A 151 -3.18 3.26 2.97
CA SER A 151 -2.58 3.94 4.10
C SER A 151 -2.97 5.42 4.11
N ASP A 152 -2.68 6.16 5.18
CA ASP A 152 -2.96 7.60 5.22
C ASP A 152 -1.94 8.45 4.41
N ARG A 153 -1.19 7.85 3.48
CA ARG A 153 -0.12 8.52 2.73
C ARG A 153 -0.62 9.04 1.39
N GLY A 154 -0.81 10.35 1.32
CA GLY A 154 -1.04 10.97 0.02
C GLY A 154 -1.75 12.31 0.09
N PRO A 155 -2.02 12.91 -1.08
CA PRO A 155 -2.89 14.07 -1.19
C PRO A 155 -4.36 13.71 -0.90
N ILE A 156 -4.70 12.46 -1.14
CA ILE A 156 -5.93 11.80 -0.74
C ILE A 156 -5.46 10.75 0.26
N SER A 157 -6.15 10.69 1.39
CA SER A 157 -6.03 9.54 2.30
C SER A 157 -7.29 8.73 2.04
N PRO A 158 -7.21 7.41 1.86
CA PRO A 158 -8.39 6.59 1.83
C PRO A 158 -9.18 6.88 3.11
N PRO A 159 -10.52 6.96 3.08
CA PRO A 159 -11.28 7.15 4.31
C PRO A 159 -10.91 6.02 5.26
N GLY A 160 -10.22 6.41 6.33
CA GLY A 160 -9.82 5.55 7.42
C GLY A 160 -11.04 4.75 7.88
N GLN A 161 -11.09 3.49 7.45
CA GLN A 161 -12.01 2.52 7.98
C GLN A 161 -11.45 2.22 9.37
N PHE A 162 -12.10 2.75 10.42
CA PHE A 162 -11.66 2.74 11.82
C PHE A 162 -11.51 1.33 12.45
N GLU A 163 -11.27 0.28 11.66
CA GLU A 163 -11.46 -1.12 12.03
C GLU A 163 -10.28 -2.07 11.71
N GLN A 164 -9.10 -1.65 11.22
CA GLN A 164 -7.97 -2.56 10.91
C GLN A 164 -8.39 -3.66 9.93
N VAL A 165 -9.12 -3.30 8.88
CA VAL A 165 -9.66 -4.24 7.90
C VAL A 165 -8.74 -4.29 6.70
N SER A 166 -8.31 -5.48 6.26
CA SER A 166 -7.59 -5.61 4.99
C SER A 166 -8.52 -5.34 3.79
N ALA A 167 -8.01 -4.65 2.78
CA ALA A 167 -8.65 -4.54 1.48
C ALA A 167 -8.33 -5.80 0.64
N THR A 168 -9.34 -6.45 0.08
CA THR A 168 -9.12 -7.48 -0.96
C THR A 168 -9.40 -6.85 -2.31
N ILE A 169 -8.40 -6.82 -3.19
CA ILE A 169 -8.39 -6.03 -4.42
C ILE A 169 -8.15 -6.97 -5.60
N ASP A 170 -9.10 -7.04 -6.53
CA ASP A 170 -8.88 -7.60 -7.85
C ASP A 170 -8.35 -6.49 -8.75
N VAL A 171 -7.13 -6.63 -9.27
CA VAL A 171 -6.43 -5.54 -9.96
C VAL A 171 -5.62 -6.02 -11.15
N THR A 172 -5.80 -5.31 -12.27
CA THR A 172 -4.98 -5.43 -13.48
C THR A 172 -4.39 -4.07 -13.81
N ILE A 173 -3.07 -3.99 -13.92
CA ILE A 173 -2.32 -2.80 -14.32
C ILE A 173 -1.33 -3.21 -15.38
N SER A 174 -1.30 -2.49 -16.49
CA SER A 174 -0.38 -2.74 -17.59
C SER A 174 0.05 -1.45 -18.27
N TYR A 175 1.05 -1.51 -19.15
CA TYR A 175 1.42 -0.38 -20.00
C TYR A 175 1.68 -0.79 -21.45
N ILE A 176 1.39 0.14 -22.37
CA ILE A 176 1.51 -0.02 -23.82
C ILE A 176 2.40 1.11 -24.37
N ASN A 177 3.39 0.76 -25.19
CA ASN A 177 4.41 1.68 -25.76
C ASN A 177 4.18 2.06 -27.22
#